data_AF-A0A1B5E8Q8-F1
#
_entry.id   AF-A0A1B5E8Q8-F1
#
_cell.length_a   1.000
_cell.length_b   1.000
_cell.length_c   1.000
_cell.angle_alpha   90.00
_cell.angle_beta   90.00
_cell.angle_gamma   90.00
#
_symmetry.space_group_name_H-M   'P 1'
#
loop_
_entity.id
_entity.type
_entity.pdbx_description
1 polymer ?
#
loop_
_entity_poly.entity_id
_entity_poly.type
_entity_poly.pdbx_seq_one_letter_code
_entity_poly.pdbx_strand_id
1 'polypeptide(L)'
;MQLLASGRREILQQDDVIRAVYPVKPIAEAATWGVVIDLPKKVLLADSIKLQDFLDKAQASGTLKALLVGAAAALFGLLLIWLTATGVTRPINGVAAMLKDIASGDGDLTQRLTYTKKDELGELVSWFNRFLDKLQPTIAQIKQSITEARVTADQS
;
A
#
# COMPACT_ATOMS: atom_id res chain seq x y z
N MET A 1 -26.38 -60.56 16.49
CA MET A 1 -26.74 -61.11 17.82
C MET A 1 -25.56 -61.58 18.67
N GLN A 2 -24.34 -61.76 18.14
CA GLN A 2 -23.17 -62.16 18.95
C GLN A 2 -22.67 -61.09 19.94
N LEU A 3 -22.95 -59.81 19.69
CA LEU A 3 -22.48 -58.67 20.52
C LEU A 3 -23.15 -58.59 21.91
N LEU A 4 -24.31 -59.22 22.10
CA LEU A 4 -25.02 -59.26 23.39
C LEU A 4 -24.61 -60.45 24.26
N ALA A 5 -23.98 -61.47 23.65
CA ALA A 5 -23.56 -62.69 24.34
C ALA A 5 -22.27 -62.50 25.14
N SER A 6 -21.44 -61.49 24.79
CA SER A 6 -20.18 -61.18 25.49
C SER A 6 -20.38 -60.43 26.82
N GLY A 7 -21.60 -59.92 27.09
CA GLY A 7 -21.93 -59.16 28.30
C GLY A 7 -21.10 -57.88 28.50
N ARG A 8 -20.33 -57.48 27.48
CA ARG A 8 -19.35 -56.39 27.56
C ARG A 8 -19.89 -55.16 26.84
N ARG A 9 -19.57 -53.98 27.36
CA ARG A 9 -19.84 -52.71 26.67
C ARG A 9 -18.90 -52.65 25.47
N GLU A 10 -19.46 -52.58 24.26
CA GLU A 10 -18.70 -52.50 23.03
C GLU A 10 -19.04 -51.21 22.30
N ILE A 11 -17.99 -50.43 22.00
CA ILE A 11 -18.08 -49.24 21.15
C ILE A 11 -17.51 -49.65 19.80
N LEU A 12 -18.38 -49.70 18.80
CA LEU A 12 -18.04 -50.02 17.43
C LEU A 12 -18.03 -48.72 16.64
N GLN A 13 -16.90 -48.40 16.03
CA GLN A 13 -16.77 -47.25 15.17
C GLN A 13 -16.86 -47.74 13.72
N GLN A 14 -17.97 -47.47 13.05
CA GLN A 14 -18.20 -47.90 11.67
C GLN A 14 -18.32 -46.62 10.82
N ASP A 15 -17.27 -46.31 10.06
CA ASP A 15 -17.07 -45.15 9.19
C ASP A 15 -17.62 -43.81 9.72
N ASP A 16 -18.93 -43.55 9.57
CA ASP A 16 -19.62 -42.30 9.94
C ASP A 16 -20.42 -42.35 11.26
N VAL A 17 -20.53 -43.52 11.91
CA VAL A 17 -21.35 -43.71 13.13
C VAL A 17 -20.53 -44.35 14.24
N ILE A 18 -20.66 -43.79 15.45
CA ILE A 18 -20.20 -44.41 16.68
C ILE A 18 -21.38 -45.17 17.26
N ARG A 19 -21.32 -46.50 17.20
CA ARG A 19 -22.32 -47.40 17.75
C ARG A 19 -21.86 -47.87 19.14
N ALA A 20 -22.57 -47.46 20.18
CA ALA A 20 -22.36 -47.95 21.53
C ALA A 20 -23.44 -48.98 21.89
N VAL A 21 -23.02 -50.19 22.25
CA VAL A 21 -23.92 -51.28 22.65
C VAL A 21 -23.78 -51.51 24.15
N TYR A 22 -24.87 -51.29 24.88
CA TYR A 22 -24.95 -51.51 26.32
C TYR A 22 -25.83 -52.74 26.61
N PRO A 23 -25.24 -53.88 27.03
CA PRO A 23 -26.02 -55.02 27.44
C PRO A 23 -26.69 -54.73 28.78
N VAL A 24 -27.99 -55.02 28.88
CA VAL A 24 -28.77 -54.90 30.10
C VAL A 24 -29.38 -56.26 30.43
N LYS A 25 -29.24 -56.67 31.68
CA LYS A 25 -29.86 -57.90 32.19
C LYS A 25 -30.92 -57.49 33.22
N PRO A 26 -32.22 -57.56 32.86
CA PRO A 26 -33.28 -56.95 33.67
C PRO A 26 -33.63 -57.83 34.88
N ILE A 27 -33.42 -59.14 34.77
CA ILE A 27 -33.61 -60.15 35.84
C ILE A 27 -32.55 -61.26 35.68
N ALA A 28 -32.15 -61.89 36.79
CA ALA A 28 -30.99 -62.80 36.85
C ALA A 28 -31.09 -64.04 35.94
N GLU A 29 -32.30 -64.46 35.56
CA GLU A 29 -32.56 -65.68 34.77
C GLU A 29 -33.03 -65.41 33.32
N ALA A 30 -33.21 -64.14 32.91
CA ALA A 30 -33.66 -63.82 31.55
C ALA A 30 -32.51 -63.56 30.56
N ALA A 31 -32.87 -63.63 29.27
CA ALA A 31 -32.01 -63.28 28.16
C ALA A 31 -31.52 -61.83 28.25
N THR A 32 -30.23 -61.64 27.97
CA THR A 32 -29.58 -60.31 27.93
C THR A 32 -30.09 -59.54 26.73
N TRP A 33 -30.73 -58.40 26.96
CA TRP A 33 -31.06 -57.41 25.93
C TRP A 33 -29.91 -56.40 25.85
N GLY A 34 -29.93 -55.53 24.84
CA GLY A 34 -29.01 -54.40 24.83
C GLY A 34 -29.59 -53.19 24.16
N VAL A 35 -29.21 -52.04 24.69
CA VAL A 35 -29.51 -50.73 24.12
C VAL A 35 -28.39 -50.40 23.14
N VAL A 36 -28.75 -50.13 21.90
CA VAL A 36 -27.82 -49.70 20.86
C VAL A 36 -28.04 -48.21 20.61
N ILE A 37 -26.98 -47.41 20.77
CA ILE A 37 -26.99 -45.98 20.47
C ILE A 37 -26.06 -45.75 19.30
N ASP A 38 -26.63 -45.26 18.20
CA ASP A 38 -25.90 -44.89 17.00
C ASP A 38 -25.77 -43.37 16.95
N LEU A 39 -24.54 -42.87 17.12
CA LEU A 39 -24.25 -41.45 17.09
C LEU A 39 -23.45 -41.08 15.83
N PRO A 40 -24.05 -40.34 14.88
CA PRO A 40 -23.34 -39.91 13.68
C PRO A 40 -22.20 -38.93 14.04
N LYS A 41 -20.99 -39.20 13.58
CA LYS A 41 -19.80 -38.35 13.82
C LYS A 41 -20.01 -36.92 13.34
N LYS A 42 -20.74 -36.73 12.23
CA LYS A 42 -21.10 -35.41 11.71
C LYS A 42 -21.80 -34.51 12.74
N VAL A 43 -22.55 -35.08 13.68
CA VAL A 43 -23.22 -34.31 14.75
C VAL A 43 -22.22 -33.87 15.81
N LEU A 44 -21.26 -34.73 16.16
CA LEU A 44 -20.16 -34.39 17.08
C LEU A 44 -19.21 -33.35 16.49
N LEU A 45 -18.96 -33.43 15.18
CA LEU A 45 -18.08 -32.52 14.45
C LEU A 45 -18.80 -31.25 13.98
N ALA A 46 -20.13 -31.20 14.02
CA ALA A 46 -20.91 -30.06 13.55
C ALA A 46 -20.49 -28.75 14.22
N ASP A 47 -20.15 -28.78 15.50
CA ASP A 47 -19.71 -27.60 16.24
C ASP A 47 -18.31 -27.15 15.81
N SER A 48 -17.39 -28.09 15.56
CA SER A 48 -16.06 -27.81 15.03
C SER A 48 -16.08 -27.31 13.58
N ILE A 49 -17.00 -27.83 12.77
CA ILE A 49 -17.21 -27.39 11.38
C ILE A 49 -17.77 -25.97 11.36
N LYS A 50 -18.79 -25.66 12.18
CA LYS A 50 -19.35 -24.30 12.30
C LYS A 50 -18.30 -23.29 12.76
N LEU A 51 -17.42 -23.68 13.69
CA LEU A 51 -16.34 -22.82 14.15
C LEU A 51 -15.32 -22.54 13.04
N GLN A 52 -14.88 -23.57 12.30
CA GLN A 52 -14.00 -23.40 11.14
C GLN A 52 -14.63 -22.48 10.09
N ASP A 53 -15.91 -22.68 9.77
CA ASP A 53 -16.65 -21.88 8.80
C ASP A 53 -16.79 -20.41 9.24
N PHE A 54 -16.89 -20.15 10.54
CA PHE A 54 -16.89 -18.80 11.12
C PHE A 54 -15.50 -18.15 11.05
N LEU A 55 -14.45 -18.90 11.37
CA LEU A 55 -13.06 -18.43 11.31
C LEU A 55 -12.63 -18.14 9.86
N ASP A 56 -13.00 -18.98 8.90
CA ASP A 56 -12.70 -18.80 7.48
C ASP A 56 -13.39 -17.55 6.92
N LYS A 57 -14.66 -17.30 7.30
CA LYS A 57 -15.38 -16.07 6.91
C LYS A 57 -14.79 -14.82 7.57
N ALA A 58 -14.34 -14.93 8.82
CA ALA A 58 -13.64 -13.84 9.52
C ALA A 58 -12.27 -13.55 8.88
N GLN A 59 -11.54 -14.58 8.47
CA GLN A 59 -10.19 -14.47 7.89
C GLN A 59 -10.23 -13.95 6.45
N ALA A 60 -11.15 -14.43 5.61
CA ALA A 60 -11.30 -13.96 4.22
C ALA A 60 -11.64 -12.46 4.17
N SER A 61 -12.48 -12.00 5.11
CA SER A 61 -12.82 -10.58 5.25
C SER A 61 -11.64 -9.73 5.72
N GLY A 62 -10.75 -10.30 6.54
CA GLY A 62 -9.54 -9.64 7.03
C GLY A 62 -8.50 -9.41 5.93
N THR A 63 -8.23 -10.44 5.11
CA THR A 63 -7.22 -10.35 4.04
C THR A 63 -7.59 -9.33 2.98
N LEU A 64 -8.86 -9.29 2.52
CA LEU A 64 -9.28 -8.32 1.51
C LEU A 64 -9.18 -6.87 2.04
N LYS A 65 -9.58 -6.64 3.29
CA LYS A 65 -9.45 -5.31 3.94
C LYS A 65 -7.99 -4.88 4.05
N ALA A 66 -7.09 -5.78 4.47
CA ALA A 66 -5.67 -5.49 4.57
C ALA A 66 -5.06 -5.15 3.20
N LEU A 67 -5.43 -5.88 2.14
CA LEU A 67 -5.00 -5.58 0.77
C LEU A 67 -5.52 -4.23 0.28
N LEU A 68 -6.79 -3.91 0.53
CA LEU A 68 -7.37 -2.62 0.15
C LEU A 68 -6.70 -1.45 0.88
N VAL A 69 -6.44 -1.59 2.18
CA VAL A 69 -5.71 -0.58 2.97
C VAL A 69 -4.27 -0.44 2.46
N GLY A 70 -3.59 -1.55 2.19
CA GLY A 70 -2.24 -1.54 1.62
C GLY A 70 -2.18 -0.86 0.25
N ALA A 71 -3.12 -1.18 -0.64
CA ALA A 71 -3.23 -0.57 -1.96
C ALA A 71 -3.55 0.94 -1.86
N ALA A 72 -4.48 1.33 -0.98
CA ALA A 72 -4.80 2.73 -0.74
C ALA A 72 -3.59 3.51 -0.20
N ALA A 73 -2.85 2.94 0.76
CA ALA A 73 -1.64 3.55 1.30
C ALA A 73 -0.54 3.71 0.23
N ALA A 74 -0.35 2.70 -0.63
CA ALA A 74 0.60 2.75 -1.73
C ALA A 74 0.22 3.85 -2.76
N LEU A 75 -1.05 3.91 -3.15
CA LEU A 75 -1.55 4.95 -4.06
C LEU A 75 -1.40 6.35 -3.46
N PHE A 76 -1.69 6.50 -2.16
CA PHE A 76 -1.50 7.76 -1.46
C PHE A 76 -0.02 8.18 -1.43
N GLY A 77 0.89 7.24 -1.15
CA GLY A 77 2.32 7.49 -1.21
C GLY A 77 2.79 7.94 -2.60
N LEU A 78 2.35 7.26 -3.66
CA LEU A 78 2.65 7.64 -5.04
C LEU A 78 2.10 9.03 -5.40
N LEU A 79 0.89 9.35 -4.94
CA LEU A 79 0.29 10.67 -5.13
C LEU A 79 1.13 11.77 -4.47
N LEU A 80 1.58 11.56 -3.23
CA LEU A 80 2.44 12.51 -2.52
C LEU A 80 3.78 12.71 -3.21
N ILE A 81 4.42 11.62 -3.67
CA ILE A 81 5.67 11.69 -4.45
C ILE A 81 5.46 12.52 -5.71
N TRP A 82 4.39 12.24 -6.47
CA TRP A 82 4.08 12.96 -7.70
C TRP A 82 3.81 14.46 -7.45
N LEU A 83 3.04 14.78 -6.41
CA LEU A 83 2.71 16.16 -6.04
C LEU A 83 3.96 16.93 -5.58
N THR A 84 4.83 16.30 -4.81
CA THR A 84 6.10 16.90 -4.35
C THR A 84 7.06 17.11 -5.52
N ALA A 85 7.21 16.10 -6.39
CA ALA A 85 8.09 16.19 -7.56
C ALA A 85 7.67 17.31 -8.51
N THR A 86 6.36 17.46 -8.74
CA THR A 86 5.82 18.46 -9.69
C THR A 86 5.65 19.85 -9.08
N GLY A 87 5.26 19.92 -7.80
CA GLY A 87 5.02 21.19 -7.10
C GLY A 87 6.25 21.82 -6.48
N VAL A 88 7.25 21.02 -6.08
CA VAL A 88 8.40 21.51 -5.30
C VAL A 88 9.72 21.23 -6.01
N THR A 89 10.02 19.95 -6.26
CA THR A 89 11.34 19.55 -6.76
C THR A 89 11.64 20.09 -8.15
N ARG A 90 10.70 20.00 -9.10
CA ARG A 90 10.90 20.49 -10.47
C ARG A 90 11.14 22.01 -10.54
N PRO A 91 10.32 22.88 -9.93
CA PRO A 91 10.59 24.32 -9.93
C PRO A 91 11.94 24.69 -9.31
N ILE A 92 12.29 24.10 -8.17
CA ILE A 92 13.58 24.33 -7.51
C ILE A 92 14.74 23.93 -8.42
N ASN A 93 14.66 22.75 -9.04
CA ASN A 93 15.68 22.30 -9.97
C ASN A 93 15.75 23.17 -11.23
N GLY A 94 14.63 23.75 -11.68
CA GLY A 94 14.60 24.71 -12.80
C GLY A 94 15.38 25.99 -12.47
N VAL A 95 15.15 26.56 -11.28
CA VAL A 95 15.93 27.71 -10.78
C VAL A 95 17.41 27.36 -10.67
N ALA A 96 17.73 26.21 -10.05
CA ALA A 96 19.11 25.76 -9.87
C ALA A 96 19.83 25.53 -11.21
N ALA A 97 19.14 24.95 -12.19
CA ALA A 97 19.69 24.73 -13.53
C ALA A 97 20.01 26.05 -14.23
N MET A 98 19.07 26.99 -14.27
CA MET A 98 19.34 28.31 -14.87
C MET A 98 20.47 29.06 -14.17
N LEU A 99 20.52 29.02 -12.84
CA LEU A 99 21.62 29.63 -12.09
C LEU A 99 22.97 29.00 -12.44
N LYS A 100 23.01 27.67 -12.59
CA LYS A 100 24.21 26.94 -12.98
C LYS A 100 24.67 27.37 -14.38
N ASP A 101 23.75 27.45 -15.34
CA ASP A 101 24.06 27.83 -16.72
C ASP A 101 24.57 29.28 -16.80
N ILE A 102 23.96 30.20 -16.04
CA ILE A 102 24.43 31.59 -15.93
C ILE A 102 25.82 31.65 -15.32
N ALA A 103 26.07 30.89 -14.24
CA ALA A 103 27.35 30.87 -13.55
C ALA A 103 28.48 30.25 -14.40
N SER A 104 28.17 29.32 -15.31
CA SER A 104 29.15 28.73 -16.23
C SER A 104 29.47 29.62 -17.44
N GLY A 105 28.70 30.69 -17.67
CA GLY A 105 28.89 31.64 -18.78
C GLY A 105 28.13 31.28 -20.06
N ASP A 106 27.46 30.14 -20.10
CA ASP A 106 26.63 29.67 -21.24
C ASP A 106 25.14 30.03 -21.08
N GLY A 107 24.78 30.70 -19.99
CA GLY A 107 23.40 30.97 -19.63
C GLY A 107 22.74 32.02 -20.52
N ASP A 108 21.65 31.62 -21.18
CA ASP A 108 20.76 32.53 -21.89
C ASP A 108 19.89 33.32 -20.90
N LEU A 109 20.28 34.57 -20.66
CA LEU A 109 19.58 35.51 -19.78
C LEU A 109 18.22 35.98 -20.33
N THR A 110 17.83 35.60 -21.55
CA THR A 110 16.49 35.89 -22.10
C THR A 110 15.44 34.88 -21.65
N GLN A 111 15.86 33.70 -21.17
CA GLN A 111 14.93 32.69 -20.66
C GLN A 111 14.31 33.12 -19.34
N ARG A 112 13.06 32.70 -19.13
CA ARG A 112 12.28 32.96 -17.91
C ARG A 112 11.67 31.66 -17.43
N LEU A 113 11.64 31.48 -16.12
CA LEU A 113 10.99 30.33 -15.51
C LEU A 113 9.48 30.55 -15.48
N THR A 114 8.72 29.56 -15.95
CA THR A 114 7.26 29.55 -15.89
C THR A 114 6.77 28.67 -14.76
N TYR A 115 5.96 29.23 -13.87
CA TYR A 115 5.29 28.50 -12.81
C TYR A 115 3.90 29.08 -12.56
N THR A 116 2.87 28.25 -12.70
CA THR A 116 1.47 28.71 -12.75
C THR A 116 0.81 28.83 -11.37
N LYS A 117 1.36 28.19 -10.34
CA LYS A 117 0.74 28.22 -9.00
C LYS A 117 1.10 29.51 -8.26
N LYS A 118 0.14 30.02 -7.49
CA LYS A 118 0.29 31.21 -6.65
C LYS A 118 0.63 30.80 -5.21
N ASP A 119 1.82 30.24 -5.05
CA ASP A 119 2.39 29.81 -3.77
C ASP A 119 3.79 30.41 -3.60
N GLU A 120 4.50 30.05 -2.53
CA GLU A 120 5.84 30.54 -2.20
C GLU A 120 6.87 30.24 -3.32
N LEU A 121 6.68 29.16 -4.08
CA LEU A 121 7.56 28.83 -5.20
C LEU A 121 7.23 29.70 -6.43
N GLY A 122 5.96 30.07 -6.61
CA GLY A 122 5.56 31.06 -7.60
C GLY A 122 6.15 32.44 -7.31
N GLU A 123 6.21 32.84 -6.03
CA GLU A 123 6.90 34.06 -5.63
C GLU A 123 8.41 33.97 -5.90
N LEU A 124 9.05 32.85 -5.55
CA LEU A 124 10.46 32.61 -5.85
C LEU A 124 10.77 32.75 -7.35
N VAL A 125 9.97 32.10 -8.20
CA VAL A 125 10.12 32.17 -9.66
C VAL A 125 9.91 33.59 -10.18
N SER A 126 8.91 34.31 -9.65
CA SER A 126 8.64 35.71 -10.01
C SER A 126 9.81 36.62 -9.65
N TRP A 127 10.33 36.50 -8.42
CA TRP A 127 11.48 37.30 -7.99
C TRP A 127 12.76 36.96 -8.74
N PHE A 128 12.98 35.69 -9.08
CA PHE A 128 14.10 35.27 -9.91
C PHE A 128 14.02 35.86 -11.33
N ASN A 129 12.84 35.82 -11.96
CA ASN A 129 12.63 36.45 -13.27
C ASN A 129 12.86 37.97 -13.21
N ARG A 130 12.38 38.65 -12.17
CA ARG A 130 12.63 40.09 -11.96
C ARG A 130 14.12 40.39 -11.77
N PHE A 131 14.84 39.52 -11.07
CA PHE A 131 16.29 39.63 -10.95
C PHE A 131 16.97 39.56 -12.32
N LEU A 132 16.56 38.64 -13.20
CA LEU A 132 17.07 38.55 -14.57
C LEU A 132 16.73 39.78 -15.41
N ASP A 133 15.51 40.34 -15.27
CA ASP A 133 15.11 41.57 -15.95
C ASP A 133 16.00 42.76 -15.61
N LYS A 134 16.64 42.76 -14.43
CA LYS A 134 17.62 43.78 -14.02
C LYS A 134 19.05 43.42 -14.40
N LEU A 135 19.40 42.14 -14.38
CA LEU A 135 20.74 41.68 -14.69
C LEU A 135 21.05 41.80 -16.19
N GLN A 136 20.11 41.42 -17.06
CA GLN A 136 20.29 41.46 -18.52
C GLN A 136 20.71 42.85 -19.06
N PRO A 137 20.01 43.96 -18.76
CA PRO A 137 20.40 45.28 -19.26
C PRO A 137 21.73 45.75 -18.65
N THR A 138 22.02 45.38 -17.41
CA THR A 138 23.30 45.71 -16.75
C THR A 138 24.48 45.07 -17.49
N ILE A 139 24.37 43.78 -17.84
CA ILE A 139 25.37 43.07 -18.64
C ILE A 139 25.48 43.67 -20.05
N ALA A 140 24.35 44.04 -20.67
CA ALA A 140 24.36 44.68 -21.98
C ALA A 140 25.09 46.04 -21.95
N GLN A 141 24.87 46.86 -20.92
CA GLN A 141 25.59 48.13 -20.73
C GLN A 141 27.09 47.90 -20.56
N ILE A 142 27.51 46.93 -19.75
CA ILE A 142 28.93 46.60 -19.58
C ILE A 142 29.58 46.21 -20.93
N LYS A 143 28.91 45.37 -21.73
CA LYS A 143 29.39 45.01 -23.07
C LYS A 143 29.50 46.22 -24.00
N GLN A 144 28.52 47.12 -23.97
CA GLN A 144 28.52 48.34 -24.77
C GLN A 144 29.69 49.27 -24.38
N SER A 145 29.90 49.51 -23.09
CA SER A 145 31.01 50.34 -22.60
C SER A 145 32.39 49.77 -22.97
N ILE A 146 32.55 48.44 -22.96
CA ILE A 146 33.80 47.80 -23.42
C ILE A 146 34.02 48.03 -24.91
N THR A 147 32.97 47.93 -25.73
CA THR A 147 33.07 48.18 -27.18
C THR A 147 33.42 49.64 -27.47
N GLU A 148 32.77 50.59 -26.80
CA GLU A 148 33.07 52.04 -26.95
C GLU A 148 34.52 52.37 -26.55
N ALA A 149 35.00 51.79 -25.45
CA ALA A 149 36.38 51.95 -25.01
C ALA A 149 37.39 51.41 -26.04
N ARG A 150 37.11 50.25 -26.65
CA ARG A 150 37.97 49.69 -27.72
C ARG A 150 37.98 50.55 -28.97
N VAL A 151 36.83 51.05 -29.41
CA VAL A 151 36.74 51.93 -30.58
C VAL A 151 37.51 53.24 -30.35
N THR A 152 37.41 53.82 -29.16
CA THR A 152 38.15 55.05 -28.81
C THR A 152 39.66 54.81 -28.76
N ALA A 153 40.09 53.66 -28.24
CA ALA A 153 41.50 53.27 -28.20
C ALA A 153 42.08 53.02 -29.60
N ASP A 154 41.32 52.44 -30.53
CA ASP A 154 41.74 52.23 -31.92
C ASP A 154 41.82 53.54 -32.73
N GLN A 155 41.20 54.62 -32.25
CA GLN A 155 41.21 55.95 -32.89
C GLN A 155 42.30 56.90 -32.35
N SER A 156 43.05 56.49 -31.32
CA SER A 156 44.13 57.27 -30.69
C SER A 156 45.50 56.76 -31.09
#